data_AF-A0A937SNX8-F1
#
_entry.id   AF-A0A937SNX8-F1
#
_cell.length_a   1.000
_cell.length_b   1.000
_cell.length_c   1.000
_cell.angle_alpha   90.00
_cell.angle_beta   90.00
_cell.angle_gamma   90.00
#
_symmetry.space_group_name_H-M   'P 1'
#
loop_
_entity.id
_entity.type
_entity.pdbx_description
1 polymer ?
#
loop_
_entity_poly.entity_id
_entity_poly.type
_entity_poly.pdbx_seq_one_letter_code
_entity_poly.pdbx_strand_id
1 'polypeptide(L)'
;MIGDYPGAWDGMGEPEQSVLIEIHRAVSALLEDDSESVIDVSTLPLGVADLARLEDALGQGEVEATIEAGGKSTVRETGVSGVWIVEHFSESGSVLAKTIEVCEAPTILRAHREDIEIGRDELGRRLA
;
A
#
# COMPACT_ATOMS: atom_id res chain seq x y z
N MET A 1 13.12 12.09 16.01
CA MET A 1 14.14 12.79 15.21
C MET A 1 13.52 13.05 13.85
N ILE A 2 12.99 14.25 13.63
CA ILE A 2 12.46 14.65 12.32
C ILE A 2 13.68 15.19 11.57
N GLY A 3 14.18 14.41 10.62
CA GLY A 3 15.34 14.76 9.82
C GLY A 3 15.02 15.99 8.96
N ASP A 4 15.88 16.99 9.06
CA ASP A 4 15.92 18.15 8.18
C ASP A 4 16.25 17.64 6.76
N TYR A 5 15.27 17.67 5.84
CA TYR A 5 15.46 17.29 4.44
C TYR A 5 15.60 18.56 3.59
N PRO A 6 16.82 19.08 3.38
CA PRO A 6 17.03 20.17 2.44
C PRO A 6 16.84 19.64 1.00
N GLY A 7 15.75 20.04 0.33
CA GLY A 7 15.59 19.89 -1.13
C GLY A 7 14.94 18.61 -1.67
N ALA A 8 14.17 17.84 -0.88
CA ALA A 8 13.67 16.51 -1.22
C ALA A 8 12.76 16.37 -2.48
N TRP A 9 12.47 17.46 -3.18
CA TRP A 9 11.50 17.52 -4.28
C TRP A 9 12.07 18.14 -5.56
N ASP A 10 13.37 18.42 -5.59
CA ASP A 10 14.03 19.07 -6.72
C ASP A 10 14.03 18.10 -7.92
N GLY A 11 13.22 18.40 -8.94
CA GLY A 11 12.98 17.54 -10.10
C GLY A 11 11.67 16.75 -10.10
N MET A 12 10.81 16.91 -9.08
CA MET A 12 9.49 16.28 -9.02
C MET A 12 8.42 17.15 -9.71
N GLY A 13 7.58 16.55 -10.57
CA GLY A 13 6.51 17.25 -11.27
C GLY A 13 5.31 17.60 -10.39
N GLU A 14 4.39 18.43 -10.91
CA GLU A 14 3.13 18.77 -10.23
C GLU A 14 2.26 17.55 -9.90
N PRO A 15 2.13 16.53 -10.77
CA PRO A 15 1.32 15.35 -10.47
C PRO A 15 1.81 14.57 -9.25
N GLU A 16 3.11 14.31 -9.14
CA GLU A 16 3.68 13.55 -8.02
C GLU A 16 3.55 14.33 -6.69
N GLN A 17 3.78 15.65 -6.73
CA GLN A 17 3.61 16.52 -5.57
C GLN A 17 2.15 16.51 -5.08
N SER A 18 1.18 16.52 -6.01
CA SER A 18 -0.23 16.45 -5.64
C SER A 18 -0.57 15.16 -4.90
N VAL A 19 -0.02 14.02 -5.35
CA VAL A 19 -0.25 12.74 -4.67
C VAL A 19 0.38 12.73 -3.28
N LEU A 20 1.58 13.27 -3.13
CA LEU A 20 2.27 13.30 -1.84
C LEU A 20 1.59 14.23 -0.82
N ILE A 21 1.02 15.34 -1.28
CA ILE A 21 0.16 16.20 -0.45
C ILE A 21 -1.09 15.42 0.01
N GLU A 22 -1.70 14.64 -0.89
CA GLU A 22 -2.88 13.84 -0.55
C GLU A 22 -2.54 12.72 0.45
N ILE A 23 -1.41 12.03 0.28
CA ILE A 23 -0.91 11.05 1.24
C ILE A 23 -0.68 11.69 2.61
N HIS A 24 -0.04 12.86 2.66
CA HIS A 24 0.17 13.57 3.92
C HIS A 24 -1.16 13.91 4.63
N ARG A 25 -2.17 14.36 3.87
CA ARG A 25 -3.51 14.62 4.42
C ARG A 25 -4.17 13.35 4.93
N ALA A 26 -4.11 12.27 4.16
CA ALA A 26 -4.65 10.98 4.54
C ALA A 26 -4.00 10.44 5.83
N VAL A 27 -2.67 10.57 5.96
CA VAL A 27 -1.95 10.17 7.18
C VAL A 27 -2.40 11.03 8.37
N SER A 28 -2.62 12.33 8.16
CA SER A 28 -3.14 13.21 9.21
C SER A 28 -4.53 12.76 9.66
N ALA A 29 -5.42 12.42 8.72
CA ALA A 29 -6.75 11.90 9.03
C ALA A 29 -6.70 10.55 9.77
N LEU A 30 -5.85 9.62 9.32
CA LEU A 30 -5.64 8.34 10.01
C LEU A 30 -5.24 8.54 11.47
N LEU A 31 -4.40 9.53 11.78
CA LEU A 31 -3.98 9.83 13.15
C LEU A 31 -5.04 10.58 13.98
N GLU A 32 -5.92 11.35 13.34
CA GLU A 32 -6.91 12.18 14.02
C GLU A 32 -8.21 11.44 14.32
N ASP A 33 -8.66 10.57 13.41
CA ASP A 33 -9.97 9.91 13.50
C ASP A 33 -10.02 8.47 12.94
N ASP A 34 -8.86 7.82 12.77
CA ASP A 34 -8.74 6.46 12.23
C ASP A 34 -9.29 6.30 10.79
N SER A 35 -9.44 7.40 10.04
CA SER A 35 -9.88 7.34 8.63
C SER A 35 -8.81 6.73 7.74
N GLU A 36 -9.04 5.49 7.31
CA GLU A 36 -8.27 4.85 6.26
C GLU A 36 -8.61 5.45 4.87
N SER A 37 -7.63 5.49 3.97
CA SER A 37 -7.85 5.99 2.61
C SER A 37 -7.14 5.16 1.54
N VAL A 38 -7.63 5.23 0.31
CA VAL A 38 -7.06 4.55 -0.84
C VAL A 38 -6.96 5.54 -2.01
N ILE A 39 -5.75 5.66 -2.56
CA ILE A 39 -5.46 6.48 -3.74
C ILE A 39 -5.14 5.53 -4.89
N ASP A 40 -6.03 5.44 -5.87
CA ASP A 40 -5.80 4.63 -7.07
C ASP A 40 -4.90 5.38 -8.06
N VAL A 41 -3.60 5.20 -7.92
CA VAL A 41 -2.59 5.84 -8.77
C VAL A 41 -2.64 5.36 -10.23
N SER A 42 -3.27 4.21 -10.50
CA SER A 42 -3.46 3.73 -11.87
C SER A 42 -4.50 4.54 -12.67
N THR A 43 -5.36 5.28 -11.97
CA THR A 43 -6.36 6.16 -12.58
C THR A 43 -5.87 7.60 -12.79
N LEU A 44 -4.72 7.95 -12.21
CA LEU A 44 -4.14 9.28 -12.30
C LEU A 44 -3.34 9.44 -13.60
N PRO A 45 -3.19 10.67 -14.14
CA PRO A 45 -2.38 10.94 -15.32
C PRO A 45 -0.88 10.93 -14.98
N LEU A 46 -0.39 9.85 -14.38
CA LEU A 46 1.02 9.64 -14.03
C LEU A 46 1.70 8.77 -15.07
N GLY A 47 2.81 9.25 -15.63
CA GLY A 47 3.69 8.44 -16.46
C GLY A 47 4.48 7.44 -15.62
N VAL A 48 5.09 6.46 -16.29
CA VAL A 48 5.95 5.45 -15.63
C VAL A 48 7.10 6.10 -14.85
N ALA A 49 7.69 7.17 -15.38
CA ALA A 49 8.77 7.89 -14.70
C ALA A 49 8.28 8.66 -13.47
N ASP A 50 7.06 9.19 -13.52
CA ASP A 50 6.48 9.99 -12.43
C ASP A 50 6.11 9.05 -11.27
N LEU A 51 5.53 7.89 -11.59
CA LEU A 51 5.27 6.85 -10.60
C LEU A 51 6.56 6.33 -9.96
N ALA A 52 7.62 6.11 -10.75
CA ALA A 52 8.91 5.68 -10.20
C ALA A 52 9.52 6.72 -9.24
N ARG A 53 9.40 8.02 -9.54
CA ARG A 53 9.84 9.09 -8.62
C ARG A 53 8.97 9.17 -7.37
N LEU A 54 7.66 8.98 -7.51
CA LEU A 54 6.75 8.93 -6.37
C LEU A 54 7.11 7.77 -5.43
N GLU A 55 7.36 6.58 -5.98
CA GLU A 55 7.76 5.40 -5.20
C GLU A 55 9.13 5.58 -4.54
N ASP A 56 10.11 6.17 -5.24
CA ASP A 56 11.42 6.48 -4.69
C ASP A 56 11.33 7.49 -3.53
N ALA A 57 10.50 8.52 -3.68
CA ALA A 57 10.27 9.52 -2.64
C ALA A 57 9.55 8.95 -1.40
N LEU A 58 8.62 8.01 -1.59
CA LEU A 58 7.98 7.28 -0.49
C LEU A 58 8.94 6.29 0.17
N GLY A 59 9.93 5.79 -0.57
CA GLY A 59 10.92 4.84 -0.08
C GLY A 59 10.37 3.44 0.19
N GLN A 60 11.17 2.63 0.86
CA GLN A 60 10.84 1.26 1.23
C GLN A 60 10.79 1.10 2.75
N GLY A 61 9.70 0.52 3.24
CA GLY A 61 9.47 0.19 4.63
C GLY A 61 9.95 -1.21 4.99
N GLU A 62 9.42 -1.74 6.09
CA GLU A 62 9.90 -2.98 6.69
C GLU A 62 9.12 -4.22 6.22
N VAL A 63 7.88 -4.02 5.76
CA VAL A 63 6.94 -5.10 5.48
C VAL A 63 6.72 -5.27 3.97
N GLU A 64 6.81 -6.51 3.51
CA GLU A 64 6.41 -6.92 2.17
C GLU A 64 5.67 -8.26 2.24
N ALA A 65 4.59 -8.40 1.47
CA ALA A 65 3.81 -9.61 1.37
C ALA A 65 3.41 -9.89 -0.08
N THR A 66 3.32 -11.17 -0.43
CA THR A 66 2.74 -11.65 -1.69
C THR A 66 1.54 -12.53 -1.36
N ILE A 67 0.42 -12.27 -2.03
CA ILE A 67 -0.83 -13.01 -1.87
C ILE A 67 -1.15 -13.71 -3.19
N GLU A 68 -1.36 -15.02 -3.13
CA GLU A 68 -1.73 -15.87 -4.26
C GLU A 68 -3.16 -16.39 -4.04
N ALA A 69 -4.15 -15.51 -4.22
CA ALA A 69 -5.56 -15.82 -3.99
C ALA A 69 -6.42 -15.14 -5.06
N GLY A 70 -6.92 -15.93 -6.02
CA GLY A 70 -7.68 -15.39 -7.15
C GLY A 70 -6.85 -14.54 -8.13
N GLY A 71 -5.52 -14.65 -8.05
CA GLY A 71 -4.54 -13.81 -8.75
C GLY A 71 -3.42 -13.40 -7.80
N LYS A 72 -2.28 -12.98 -8.36
CA LYS A 72 -1.16 -12.49 -7.57
C LYS A 72 -1.45 -11.05 -7.13
N SER A 73 -1.18 -10.75 -5.86
CA SER A 73 -1.10 -9.37 -5.36
C SER A 73 0.18 -9.19 -4.55
N THR A 74 0.78 -8.01 -4.61
CA THR A 74 1.89 -7.61 -3.74
C THR A 74 1.46 -6.45 -2.88
N VAL A 75 1.92 -6.45 -1.63
CA VAL A 75 1.68 -5.40 -0.65
C VAL A 75 3.01 -5.04 -0.05
N ARG A 76 3.36 -3.77 -0.06
CA ARG A 76 4.64 -3.28 0.47
C ARG A 76 4.44 -2.01 1.27
N GLU A 77 4.98 -1.95 2.47
CA GLU A 77 5.05 -0.72 3.25
C GLU A 77 6.11 0.21 2.64
N THR A 78 5.84 1.50 2.65
CA THR A 78 6.80 2.52 2.22
C THR A 78 7.68 2.96 3.39
N GLY A 79 8.66 3.82 3.14
CA GLY A 79 9.45 4.45 4.21
C GLY A 79 8.61 5.36 5.13
N VAL A 80 7.36 5.64 4.76
CA VAL A 80 6.37 6.32 5.60
C VAL A 80 5.45 5.27 6.22
N SER A 81 5.56 5.07 7.53
CA SER A 81 4.74 4.10 8.26
C SER A 81 3.23 4.38 8.10
N GLY A 82 2.46 3.30 7.90
CA GLY A 82 1.03 3.40 7.62
C GLY A 82 0.69 3.78 6.18
N VAL A 83 1.68 3.94 5.30
CA VAL A 83 1.49 4.13 3.85
C VAL A 83 2.00 2.90 3.11
N TRP A 84 1.10 2.28 2.34
CA TRP A 84 1.30 1.00 1.68
C TRP A 84 1.08 1.13 0.18
N ILE A 85 1.86 0.39 -0.60
CA ILE A 85 1.62 0.21 -2.04
C ILE A 85 1.06 -1.19 -2.23
N VAL A 86 -0.11 -1.27 -2.87
CA VAL A 86 -0.78 -2.53 -3.21
C VAL A 86 -0.89 -2.64 -4.71
N GLU A 87 -0.40 -3.73 -5.26
CA GLU A 87 -0.48 -4.05 -6.69
C GLU A 87 -1.24 -5.34 -6.89
N HIS A 88 -2.19 -5.32 -7.82
CA HIS A 88 -2.92 -6.50 -8.27
C HIS A 88 -2.46 -6.87 -9.66
N PHE A 89 -2.20 -8.14 -9.90
CA PHE A 89 -1.70 -8.64 -11.18
C PHE A 89 -2.74 -9.50 -11.88
N SER A 90 -2.72 -9.47 -13.20
CA SER A 90 -3.42 -10.45 -14.03
C SER A 90 -2.75 -11.81 -13.96
N GLU A 91 -3.43 -12.85 -14.43
CA GLU A 91 -2.84 -14.18 -14.60
C GLU A 91 -1.61 -14.18 -15.52
N SER A 92 -1.50 -13.19 -16.41
CA SER A 92 -0.34 -13.01 -17.30
C SER A 92 0.82 -12.23 -16.68
N GLY A 93 0.68 -11.78 -15.42
CA GLY A 93 1.71 -11.03 -14.69
C GLY A 93 1.74 -9.52 -14.98
N SER A 94 0.71 -8.96 -15.63
CA SER A 94 0.61 -7.52 -15.85
C SER A 94 -0.07 -6.84 -14.66
N VAL A 95 0.38 -5.66 -14.26
CA VAL A 95 -0.29 -4.86 -13.21
C VAL A 95 -1.66 -4.43 -13.73
N LEU A 96 -2.72 -4.86 -13.04
CA LEU A 96 -4.11 -4.50 -13.31
C LEU A 96 -4.52 -3.23 -12.57
N ALA A 97 -4.06 -3.10 -11.33
CA ALA A 97 -4.32 -1.95 -10.48
C ALA A 97 -3.11 -1.73 -9.57
N LYS A 98 -2.84 -0.47 -9.26
CA LYS A 98 -1.87 -0.06 -8.25
C LYS A 98 -2.51 1.02 -7.40
N THR A 99 -2.54 0.80 -6.10
CA THR A 99 -3.11 1.73 -5.12
C THR A 99 -2.07 2.09 -4.08
N ILE A 100 -2.20 3.29 -3.51
CA ILE A 100 -1.56 3.67 -2.27
C ILE A 100 -2.63 3.64 -1.19
N GLU A 101 -2.47 2.77 -0.20
CA GLU A 101 -3.37 2.63 0.94
C GLU A 101 -2.75 3.30 2.16
N VAL A 102 -3.51 4.16 2.83
CA VAL A 102 -3.11 4.79 4.10
C VAL A 102 -3.94 4.18 5.21
N CYS A 103 -3.34 3.27 5.97
CA CYS A 103 -3.98 2.46 7.00
C CYS A 103 -2.94 1.78 7.90
N GLU A 104 -3.36 1.25 9.06
CA GLU A 104 -2.45 0.48 9.93
C GLU A 104 -2.00 -0.83 9.28
N ALA A 105 -2.90 -1.49 8.56
CA ALA A 105 -2.63 -2.72 7.83
C ALA A 105 -3.66 -2.89 6.69
N PRO A 106 -3.20 -3.04 5.43
CA PRO A 106 -4.06 -3.25 4.27
C PRO A 106 -5.07 -4.37 4.48
N THR A 107 -6.31 -4.14 4.05
CA THR A 107 -7.40 -5.10 4.27
C THR A 107 -7.09 -6.47 3.66
N ILE A 108 -6.38 -6.52 2.53
CA ILE A 108 -5.97 -7.77 1.87
C ILE A 108 -5.03 -8.64 2.73
N LEU A 109 -4.35 -8.07 3.72
CA LEU A 109 -3.52 -8.83 4.66
C LEU A 109 -4.32 -9.43 5.82
N ARG A 110 -5.56 -8.99 6.04
CA ARG A 110 -6.39 -9.42 7.17
C ARG A 110 -7.13 -10.70 6.78
N ALA A 111 -6.88 -11.78 7.53
CA ALA A 111 -7.62 -13.04 7.33
C ALA A 111 -9.12 -12.83 7.60
N HIS A 112 -9.95 -13.35 6.70
CA HIS A 112 -11.39 -13.33 6.90
C HIS A 112 -11.77 -14.24 8.08
N ARG A 113 -12.83 -13.86 8.81
CA ARG A 113 -13.30 -14.64 9.97
C ARG A 113 -13.66 -16.08 9.60
N GLU A 114 -14.26 -16.28 8.42
CA GLU A 114 -14.62 -17.61 7.91
C GLU A 114 -13.38 -18.50 7.72
N ASP A 115 -12.32 -17.97 7.11
CA ASP A 115 -11.05 -18.71 6.93
C ASP A 115 -10.41 -19.08 8.28
N ILE A 116 -10.49 -18.20 9.27
CA ILE A 116 -10.01 -18.47 10.63
C ILE A 116 -10.82 -19.60 11.28
N GLU A 117 -12.14 -19.60 11.13
CA GLU A 117 -13.01 -20.66 11.65
C GLU A 117 -12.72 -22.01 11.00
N ILE A 118 -12.55 -22.04 9.67
CA ILE A 118 -12.13 -23.22 8.91
C ILE A 118 -10.78 -23.74 9.43
N GLY A 119 -9.81 -22.84 9.60
CA GLY A 119 -8.48 -23.18 10.10
C GLY A 119 -8.51 -23.77 11.51
N ARG A 120 -9.33 -23.23 12.42
CA ARG A 120 -9.55 -23.77 13.77
C ARG A 120 -10.09 -25.21 13.70
N ASP A 121 -11.12 -25.44 12.90
CA ASP A 121 -11.79 -26.74 12.82
C ASP A 121 -10.89 -27.80 12.16
N GLU A 122 -10.10 -27.41 11.17
CA GLU A 122 -9.11 -28.29 10.54
C GLU A 122 -7.98 -28.66 11.51
N LEU A 123 -7.47 -27.70 12.27
CA LEU A 123 -6.47 -27.97 13.31
C LEU A 123 -7.04 -28.90 14.40
N GLY A 124 -8.29 -28.67 14.83
CA GLY A 124 -8.98 -29.53 15.80
C GLY A 124 -9.07 -30.99 15.33
N ARG A 125 -9.38 -31.22 14.04
CA ARG A 125 -9.40 -32.56 13.44
C ARG A 125 -8.05 -33.26 13.43
N ARG A 126 -6.93 -32.52 13.36
CA ARG A 126 -5.57 -33.08 13.38
C ARG A 126 -5.12 -33.50 14.78
N LEU A 127 -5.76 -32.97 15.82
CA LEU A 127 -5.42 -33.22 17.22
C LEU A 127 -6.21 -34.38 17.85
N ALA A 128 -7.24 -34.89 17.19
CA ALA A 128 -8.10 -35.99 17.64
C ALA A 128 -7.62 -37.35 17.13
#